data_AF-W4PFX1-F1
#
_entry.id   AF-W4PFX1-F1
#
_cell.length_a   1.000
_cell.length_b   1.000
_cell.length_c   1.000
_cell.angle_alpha   90.00
_cell.angle_beta   90.00
_cell.angle_gamma   90.00
#
_symmetry.space_group_name_H-M   'P 1'
#
loop_
_entity.id
_entity.type
_entity.pdbx_description
1 polymer ?
#
loop_
_entity_poly.entity_id
_entity_poly.type
_entity_poly.pdbx_seq_one_letter_code
_entity_poly.pdbx_strand_id
1 'polypeptide(L)'
;MHSGELEEEKKKVEVSETNTETPAEEDFAETQPATAQATTGKEEILDRLKALVEDTENAGRHAIDSLKQAFYKLHNAELETAKKQFTDNGGAIEDFVPQEDPIEKEFKHLMGIIKEKRSLQAAELEHRKEENLQIKLSILEELKELVESADDPNKSYTEFKKLQQQWNETNPVPQGKVNELWKSYHLYVEKFYDLLKLNNEFREYDFKKNLEIKTHLCEAAEKLGAEEDVVSAFHQLQKLHQEFRETGPVAKELRDAIWSRFKTASTIVNRRHQQHFEALKEAEQHNLDQKTVICEIVEPSNTTN
;
A
#
# COMPACT_ATOMS: atom_id res chain seq x y z
N MET A 1 22.34 9.98 -47.56
CA MET A 1 23.55 9.19 -47.23
C MET A 1 23.06 7.92 -46.59
N HIS A 2 22.89 6.93 -47.46
CA HIS A 2 23.55 5.62 -47.41
C HIS A 2 22.78 4.65 -46.50
N SER A 3 21.95 3.78 -47.09
CA SER A 3 22.33 2.52 -47.79
C SER A 3 22.76 1.49 -46.75
N GLY A 4 22.29 0.25 -46.68
CA GLY A 4 21.29 -0.59 -47.37
C GLY A 4 21.00 -1.73 -46.36
N GLU A 5 19.80 -2.29 -46.26
CA GLU A 5 19.19 -3.25 -47.19
C GLU A 5 20.00 -4.56 -47.33
N LEU A 6 19.26 -5.67 -47.27
CA LEU A 6 19.58 -7.07 -47.60
C LEU A 6 19.84 -7.98 -46.37
N GLU A 7 18.89 -8.77 -45.86
CA GLU A 7 17.96 -9.75 -46.47
C GLU A 7 18.61 -11.13 -46.70
N GLU A 8 17.91 -12.15 -46.16
CA GLU A 8 17.94 -13.58 -46.54
C GLU A 8 19.24 -14.38 -46.26
N GLU A 9 19.24 -15.69 -45.97
CA GLU A 9 18.35 -16.75 -46.43
C GLU A 9 18.49 -18.03 -45.56
N LYS A 10 17.45 -18.87 -45.61
CA LYS A 10 17.34 -20.21 -45.01
C LYS A 10 18.13 -21.28 -45.78
N LYS A 11 18.58 -22.36 -45.10
CA LYS A 11 18.40 -23.79 -45.47
C LYS A 11 19.08 -24.69 -44.42
N LYS A 12 18.37 -25.52 -43.63
CA LYS A 12 17.78 -26.87 -43.88
C LYS A 12 18.83 -27.99 -44.10
N VAL A 13 18.91 -28.89 -43.10
CA VAL A 13 19.03 -30.38 -43.18
C VAL A 13 20.39 -30.89 -43.72
N GLU A 14 21.09 -31.85 -43.11
CA GLU A 14 20.71 -33.25 -42.98
C GLU A 14 21.67 -34.04 -42.07
N VAL A 15 21.13 -35.14 -41.56
CA VAL A 15 21.69 -36.16 -40.68
C VAL A 15 22.78 -36.98 -41.39
N SER A 16 23.82 -37.37 -40.66
CA SER A 16 24.57 -38.60 -40.97
C SER A 16 24.93 -39.33 -39.67
N GLU A 17 24.20 -40.41 -39.43
CA GLU A 17 24.51 -41.47 -38.48
C GLU A 17 25.84 -42.14 -38.85
N THR A 18 26.62 -42.61 -37.86
CA THR A 18 26.99 -44.03 -37.80
C THR A 18 27.61 -44.40 -36.45
N ASN A 19 27.03 -45.45 -35.88
CA ASN A 19 27.48 -46.21 -34.71
C ASN A 19 28.89 -46.79 -34.89
N THR A 20 29.60 -47.06 -33.79
CA THR A 20 29.81 -48.44 -33.29
C THR A 20 30.62 -48.48 -31.98
N GLU A 21 30.07 -49.26 -31.04
CA GLU A 21 30.74 -50.20 -30.13
C GLU A 21 31.54 -49.71 -28.90
N THR A 22 30.88 -49.85 -27.75
CA THR A 22 31.42 -50.27 -26.44
C THR A 22 32.11 -51.64 -26.53
N PRO A 23 33.09 -51.99 -25.66
CA PRO A 23 32.77 -52.48 -24.30
C PRO A 23 33.73 -51.93 -23.21
N ALA A 24 33.19 -51.44 -22.10
CA ALA A 24 33.16 -52.12 -20.79
C ALA A 24 34.54 -52.45 -20.20
N GLU A 25 34.95 -51.73 -19.16
CA GLU A 25 35.00 -52.28 -17.79
C GLU A 25 35.30 -51.17 -16.76
N GLU A 26 34.86 -51.48 -15.55
CA GLU A 26 34.58 -50.62 -14.42
C GLU A 26 35.85 -50.06 -13.76
N ASP A 27 35.78 -48.81 -13.29
CA ASP A 27 36.36 -48.52 -11.98
C ASP A 27 35.45 -47.57 -11.19
N PHE A 28 35.15 -48.01 -9.98
CA PHE A 28 34.39 -47.29 -8.98
C PHE A 28 35.29 -46.20 -8.41
N ALA A 29 34.93 -44.94 -8.60
CA ALA A 29 35.40 -43.87 -7.73
C ALA A 29 34.22 -42.96 -7.39
N GLU A 30 33.67 -43.19 -6.20
CA GLU A 30 32.91 -42.19 -5.45
C GLU A 30 33.62 -40.84 -5.55
N THR A 31 32.93 -39.84 -6.09
CA THR A 31 33.23 -38.45 -5.75
C THR A 31 31.94 -37.74 -5.42
N GLN A 32 31.92 -37.30 -4.17
CA GLN A 32 30.87 -36.61 -3.45
C GLN A 32 30.37 -35.35 -4.18
N PRO A 33 29.14 -34.90 -3.87
CA PRO A 33 28.52 -33.75 -4.50
C PRO A 33 29.32 -32.48 -4.24
N ALA A 34 29.65 -31.78 -5.32
CA ALA A 34 30.32 -30.49 -5.29
C ALA A 34 29.41 -29.42 -4.66
N THR A 35 29.80 -28.99 -3.46
CA THR A 35 29.70 -27.63 -2.92
C THR A 35 28.33 -26.96 -2.89
N ALA A 36 27.54 -27.31 -1.87
CA ALA A 36 26.50 -26.46 -1.30
C ALA A 36 27.12 -25.40 -0.36
N GLN A 37 27.45 -24.20 -0.87
CA GLN A 37 27.84 -23.06 -0.01
C GLN A 37 27.33 -21.67 -0.44
N ALA A 38 26.41 -21.56 -1.41
CA ALA A 38 25.70 -20.31 -1.74
C ALA A 38 24.19 -20.33 -1.37
N THR A 39 23.67 -21.46 -0.89
CA THR A 39 22.23 -21.74 -0.83
C THR A 39 21.47 -21.03 0.28
N THR A 40 22.14 -20.65 1.37
CA THR A 40 21.47 -20.10 2.58
C THR A 40 20.74 -18.78 2.31
N GLY A 41 21.26 -17.92 1.43
CA GLY A 41 20.66 -16.61 1.17
C GLY A 41 19.38 -16.67 0.34
N LYS A 42 19.35 -17.46 -0.75
CA LYS A 42 18.16 -17.58 -1.60
C LYS A 42 17.06 -18.42 -0.95
N GLU A 43 17.44 -19.45 -0.19
CA GLU A 43 16.50 -20.27 0.57
C GLU A 43 15.82 -19.47 1.69
N GLU A 44 16.56 -18.62 2.42
CA GLU A 44 15.96 -17.72 3.42
C GLU A 44 14.96 -16.73 2.80
N ILE A 45 15.26 -16.20 1.60
CA ILE A 45 14.33 -15.33 0.86
C ILE A 45 13.06 -16.10 0.46
N LEU A 46 13.19 -17.34 -0.01
CA LEU A 46 12.03 -18.18 -0.31
C LEU A 46 11.18 -18.42 0.92
N ASP A 47 11.78 -18.72 2.07
CA ASP A 47 11.02 -18.99 3.30
C ASP A 47 10.30 -17.73 3.80
N ARG A 48 10.93 -16.55 3.70
CA ARG A 48 10.24 -15.26 3.92
C ARG A 48 9.11 -15.03 2.93
N LEU A 49 9.28 -15.41 1.65
CA LEU A 49 8.25 -15.25 0.63
C LEU A 49 7.07 -16.20 0.88
N LYS A 50 7.32 -17.43 1.34
CA LYS A 50 6.27 -18.37 1.79
C LYS A 50 5.49 -17.80 2.97
N ALA A 51 6.17 -17.22 3.97
CA ALA A 51 5.50 -16.56 5.09
C ALA A 51 4.60 -15.39 4.60
N LEU A 52 5.02 -14.63 3.59
CA LEU A 52 4.19 -13.58 2.98
C LEU A 52 3.01 -14.12 2.15
N VAL A 53 3.11 -15.33 1.61
CA VAL A 53 1.98 -16.01 0.96
C VAL A 53 0.91 -16.37 2.00
N GLU A 54 1.30 -16.70 3.23
CA GLU A 54 0.37 -16.94 4.33
C GLU A 54 -0.22 -15.64 4.88
N ASP A 55 0.60 -14.61 5.04
CA ASP A 55 0.21 -13.30 5.57
C ASP A 55 0.10 -12.20 4.49
N THR A 56 -0.58 -12.53 3.39
CA THR A 56 -0.68 -11.60 2.25
C THR A 56 -1.51 -10.34 2.60
N GLU A 57 -2.37 -10.43 3.61
CA GLU A 57 -3.18 -9.31 4.12
C GLU A 57 -2.33 -8.19 4.73
N ASN A 58 -1.28 -8.54 5.49
CA ASN A 58 -0.39 -7.56 6.12
C ASN A 58 0.90 -7.31 5.32
N ALA A 59 1.12 -8.07 4.24
CA ALA A 59 2.28 -7.93 3.38
C ALA A 59 2.33 -6.56 2.66
N GLY A 60 3.19 -5.67 3.15
CA GLY A 60 3.48 -4.39 2.51
C GLY A 60 4.10 -4.57 1.12
N ARG A 61 3.71 -3.71 0.16
CA ARG A 61 4.28 -3.72 -1.21
C ARG A 61 5.80 -3.59 -1.19
N HIS A 62 6.33 -2.74 -0.32
CA HIS A 62 7.77 -2.55 -0.14
C HIS A 62 8.50 -3.82 0.32
N ALA A 63 7.90 -4.63 1.19
CA ALA A 63 8.53 -5.87 1.64
C ALA A 63 8.69 -6.88 0.49
N ILE A 64 7.65 -7.01 -0.34
CA ILE A 64 7.66 -7.89 -1.52
C ILE A 64 8.69 -7.40 -2.55
N ASP A 65 8.70 -6.09 -2.84
CA ASP A 65 9.64 -5.49 -3.78
C ASP A 65 11.09 -5.63 -3.28
N SER A 66 11.33 -5.45 -1.97
CA SER A 66 12.64 -5.63 -1.35
C SER A 66 13.13 -7.08 -1.44
N LEU A 67 12.27 -8.06 -1.19
CA LEU A 67 12.64 -9.48 -1.32
C LEU A 67 12.93 -9.85 -2.77
N LYS A 68 12.17 -9.30 -3.72
CA LYS A 68 12.44 -9.47 -5.15
C LYS A 68 13.80 -8.91 -5.55
N GLN A 69 14.14 -7.70 -5.09
CA GLN A 69 15.45 -7.11 -5.35
C GLN A 69 16.58 -7.93 -4.73
N ALA A 70 16.42 -8.37 -3.48
CA ALA A 70 17.39 -9.21 -2.80
C ALA A 70 17.62 -10.54 -3.53
N PHE A 71 16.55 -11.18 -4.00
CA PHE A 71 16.61 -12.45 -4.73
C PHE A 71 17.42 -12.30 -6.02
N TYR A 72 17.06 -11.35 -6.88
CA TYR A 72 17.74 -11.16 -8.16
C TYR A 72 19.18 -10.66 -8.00
N LYS A 73 19.49 -9.92 -6.93
CA LYS A 73 20.87 -9.55 -6.62
C LYS A 73 21.73 -10.78 -6.35
N LEU A 74 21.24 -11.74 -5.55
CA LEU A 74 21.96 -12.98 -5.25
C LEU A 74 22.03 -13.89 -6.48
N HIS A 75 20.91 -14.09 -7.16
CA HIS A 75 20.84 -14.95 -8.34
C HIS A 75 21.76 -14.45 -9.48
N ASN A 76 21.78 -13.14 -9.75
CA ASN A 76 22.68 -12.59 -10.77
C ASN A 76 24.15 -12.71 -10.36
N ALA A 77 24.49 -12.55 -9.08
CA ALA A 77 25.87 -12.72 -8.61
C ALA A 77 26.36 -14.17 -8.77
N GLU A 78 25.50 -15.15 -8.52
CA GLU A 78 25.80 -16.56 -8.75
C GLU A 78 25.97 -16.87 -10.24
N LEU A 79 25.10 -16.33 -11.11
CA LEU A 79 25.23 -16.48 -12.57
C LEU A 79 26.54 -15.90 -13.08
N GLU A 80 26.93 -14.70 -12.63
CA GLU A 80 28.22 -14.10 -13.00
C GLU A 80 29.41 -14.92 -12.48
N THR A 81 29.30 -15.50 -11.28
CA THR A 81 30.35 -16.38 -10.72
C THR A 81 30.48 -17.67 -11.54
N ALA A 82 29.36 -18.30 -11.87
CA ALA A 82 29.33 -19.52 -12.69
C ALA A 82 29.87 -19.25 -14.11
N LYS A 83 29.50 -18.11 -14.70
CA LYS A 83 30.01 -17.67 -16.00
C LYS A 83 31.52 -17.44 -15.96
N LYS A 84 32.03 -16.80 -14.91
CA LYS A 84 33.47 -16.60 -14.72
C LYS A 84 34.24 -17.91 -14.55
N GLN A 85 33.71 -18.85 -13.76
CA GLN A 85 34.31 -20.18 -13.62
C GLN A 85 34.33 -20.95 -14.94
N PHE A 86 33.28 -20.84 -15.75
CA PHE A 86 33.22 -21.45 -17.07
C PHE A 86 34.30 -20.88 -18.02
N THR A 87 34.49 -19.55 -18.00
CA THR A 87 35.55 -18.92 -18.81
C THR A 87 36.95 -19.25 -18.33
N ASP A 88 37.17 -19.30 -17.01
CA ASP A 88 38.47 -19.61 -16.41
C ASP A 88 38.88 -21.07 -16.71
N ASN A 89 37.91 -21.98 -16.88
CA ASN A 89 38.12 -23.36 -17.30
C ASN A 89 38.31 -23.52 -18.83
N GLY A 90 38.45 -22.42 -19.58
CA GLY A 90 38.74 -22.43 -21.01
C GLY A 90 37.52 -22.47 -21.93
N GLY A 91 36.30 -22.30 -21.41
CA GLY A 91 35.08 -22.17 -22.20
C GLY A 91 34.94 -20.76 -22.83
N ALA A 92 34.41 -20.67 -24.04
CA ALA A 92 34.08 -19.38 -24.65
C ALA A 92 32.81 -18.80 -24.02
N ILE A 93 32.77 -17.50 -23.75
CA ILE A 93 31.61 -16.82 -23.11
C ILE A 93 30.29 -17.10 -23.85
N GLU A 94 30.36 -17.23 -25.17
CA GLU A 94 29.22 -17.45 -26.08
C GLU A 94 28.58 -18.83 -25.87
N ASP A 95 29.32 -19.79 -25.34
CA ASP A 95 28.87 -21.16 -25.08
C ASP A 95 28.29 -21.34 -23.66
N PHE A 96 28.29 -20.28 -22.83
CA PHE A 96 27.76 -20.37 -21.47
C PHE A 96 26.22 -20.46 -21.50
N VAL A 97 25.71 -21.61 -21.07
CA VAL A 97 24.27 -21.83 -20.85
C VAL A 97 23.99 -21.80 -19.35
N PRO A 98 23.17 -20.83 -18.86
CA PRO A 98 22.73 -20.83 -17.47
C PRO A 98 22.00 -22.13 -17.13
N GLN A 99 22.41 -22.80 -16.06
CA GLN A 99 21.67 -23.95 -15.55
C GLN A 99 20.31 -23.50 -15.00
N GLU A 100 19.29 -24.34 -15.18
CA GLU A 100 17.99 -24.08 -14.57
C GLU A 100 18.10 -24.10 -13.05
N ASP A 101 17.65 -23.02 -12.40
CA ASP A 101 17.64 -22.90 -10.94
C ASP A 101 16.24 -23.28 -10.39
N PRO A 102 16.09 -24.43 -9.69
CA PRO A 102 14.82 -24.81 -9.07
C PRO A 102 14.30 -23.77 -8.08
N ILE A 103 15.20 -23.04 -7.41
CA ILE A 103 14.87 -21.98 -6.44
C ILE A 103 14.25 -20.79 -7.17
N GLU A 104 14.72 -20.45 -8.38
CA GLU A 104 14.14 -19.38 -9.19
C GLU A 104 12.72 -19.75 -9.68
N LYS A 105 12.51 -21.01 -10.07
CA LYS A 105 11.18 -21.50 -10.46
C LYS A 105 10.18 -21.39 -9.30
N GLU A 106 10.59 -21.82 -8.10
CA GLU A 106 9.76 -21.71 -6.90
C GLU A 106 9.50 -20.26 -6.51
N PHE A 107 10.52 -19.39 -6.60
CA PHE A 107 10.38 -17.96 -6.34
C PHE A 107 9.34 -17.31 -7.26
N LYS A 108 9.41 -17.59 -8.57
CA LYS A 108 8.45 -17.11 -9.57
C LYS A 108 7.03 -17.62 -9.27
N HIS A 109 6.90 -18.87 -8.86
CA HIS A 109 5.61 -19.46 -8.49
C HIS A 109 4.98 -18.75 -7.29
N LEU A 110 5.72 -18.60 -6.19
CA LEU A 110 5.26 -17.90 -4.98
C LEU A 110 4.90 -16.43 -5.26
N MET A 111 5.70 -15.74 -6.07
CA MET A 111 5.41 -14.36 -6.50
C MET A 111 4.10 -14.28 -7.31
N GLY A 112 3.82 -15.28 -8.14
CA GLY A 112 2.56 -15.43 -8.85
C GLY A 112 1.37 -15.54 -7.90
N ILE A 113 1.48 -16.41 -6.90
CA ILE A 113 0.44 -16.60 -5.86
C ILE A 113 0.19 -15.29 -5.10
N ILE A 114 1.25 -14.59 -4.67
CA ILE A 114 1.11 -13.31 -3.96
C ILE A 114 0.38 -12.29 -4.84
N LYS A 115 0.75 -12.18 -6.12
CA LYS A 115 0.11 -11.25 -7.05
C LYS A 115 -1.37 -11.57 -7.23
N GLU A 116 -1.73 -12.85 -7.39
CA GLU A 116 -3.11 -13.30 -7.53
C GLU A 116 -3.94 -13.01 -6.28
N LYS A 117 -3.46 -13.42 -5.09
CA LYS A 117 -4.13 -13.15 -3.81
C LYS A 117 -4.36 -11.66 -3.59
N ARG A 118 -3.36 -10.81 -3.86
CA ARG A 118 -3.51 -9.34 -3.75
C ARG A 118 -4.52 -8.78 -4.75
N SER A 119 -4.56 -9.31 -5.96
CA SER A 119 -5.55 -8.90 -6.97
C SER A 119 -6.97 -9.23 -6.51
N LEU A 120 -7.18 -10.41 -5.94
CA LEU A 120 -8.47 -10.83 -5.38
C LEU A 120 -8.88 -9.94 -4.20
N GLN A 121 -7.96 -9.67 -3.26
CA GLN A 121 -8.21 -8.77 -2.14
C GLN A 121 -8.56 -7.35 -2.58
N ALA A 122 -7.87 -6.82 -3.61
CA ALA A 122 -8.16 -5.51 -4.16
C ALA A 122 -9.55 -5.48 -4.81
N ALA A 123 -9.93 -6.54 -5.54
CA ALA A 123 -11.24 -6.66 -6.15
C ALA A 123 -12.36 -6.75 -5.10
N GLU A 124 -12.18 -7.56 -4.05
CA GLU A 124 -13.12 -7.69 -2.94
C GLU A 124 -13.31 -6.36 -2.19
N LEU A 125 -12.21 -5.67 -1.91
CA LEU A 125 -12.25 -4.35 -1.27
C LEU A 125 -13.02 -3.34 -2.13
N GLU A 126 -12.86 -3.37 -3.44
CA GLU A 126 -13.57 -2.48 -4.36
C GLU A 126 -15.06 -2.83 -4.45
N HIS A 127 -15.40 -4.13 -4.51
CA HIS A 127 -16.79 -4.58 -4.45
C HIS A 127 -17.48 -4.10 -3.17
N ARG A 128 -16.84 -4.30 -2.01
CA ARG A 128 -17.37 -3.83 -0.72
C ARG A 128 -17.56 -2.32 -0.67
N LYS A 129 -16.68 -1.54 -1.30
CA LYS A 129 -16.86 -0.08 -1.39
C LYS A 129 -18.09 0.28 -2.22
N GLU A 130 -18.33 -0.43 -3.32
CA GLU A 130 -19.50 -0.20 -4.17
C GLU A 130 -20.80 -0.57 -3.43
N GLU A 131 -20.83 -1.69 -2.70
CA GLU A 131 -21.97 -2.05 -1.85
C GLU A 131 -22.25 -0.97 -0.79
N ASN A 132 -21.20 -0.50 -0.11
CA ASN A 132 -21.30 0.60 0.86
C ASN A 132 -21.78 1.90 0.21
N LEU A 133 -21.41 2.18 -1.05
CA LEU A 133 -21.91 3.32 -1.80
C LEU A 133 -23.42 3.21 -2.00
N GLN A 134 -23.93 2.04 -2.40
CA GLN A 134 -25.36 1.81 -2.57
C GLN A 134 -26.13 1.98 -1.25
N ILE A 135 -25.58 1.47 -0.14
CA ILE A 135 -26.16 1.69 1.20
C ILE A 135 -26.24 3.18 1.53
N LYS A 136 -25.14 3.93 1.32
CA LYS A 136 -25.14 5.39 1.57
C LYS A 136 -26.13 6.13 0.67
N LEU A 137 -26.30 5.72 -0.58
CA LEU A 137 -27.30 6.32 -1.48
C LEU A 137 -28.74 6.03 -1.01
N SER A 138 -29.03 4.81 -0.53
CA SER A 138 -30.34 4.49 0.08
C SER A 138 -30.63 5.36 1.28
N ILE A 139 -29.66 5.50 2.19
CA ILE A 139 -29.77 6.36 3.37
C ILE A 139 -30.07 7.81 2.98
N LEU A 140 -29.46 8.33 1.91
CA LEU A 140 -29.73 9.69 1.43
C LEU A 140 -31.15 9.86 0.89
N GLU A 141 -31.69 8.86 0.20
CA GLU A 141 -33.07 8.92 -0.28
C GLU A 141 -34.05 8.84 0.89
N GLU A 142 -33.82 7.95 1.86
CA GLU A 142 -34.63 7.86 3.09
C GLU A 142 -34.57 9.17 3.90
N LEU A 143 -33.39 9.78 4.06
CA LEU A 143 -33.25 11.09 4.69
C LEU A 143 -34.00 12.20 3.94
N LYS A 144 -33.98 12.15 2.61
CA LYS A 144 -34.73 13.10 1.78
C LYS A 144 -36.23 12.92 1.96
N GLU A 145 -36.74 11.70 1.93
CA GLU A 145 -38.15 11.39 2.20
C GLU A 145 -38.57 11.88 3.58
N LEU A 146 -37.76 11.66 4.63
CA LEU A 146 -38.04 12.17 5.97
C LEU A 146 -38.17 13.69 6.01
N VAL A 147 -37.32 14.40 5.26
CA VAL A 147 -37.33 15.87 5.18
C VAL A 147 -38.48 16.41 4.33
N GLU A 148 -38.89 15.68 3.29
CA GLU A 148 -39.99 16.07 2.40
C GLU A 148 -41.38 15.64 2.92
N SER A 149 -41.43 14.69 3.86
CA SER A 149 -42.67 14.23 4.48
C SER A 149 -43.36 15.35 5.26
N ALA A 150 -44.69 15.39 5.20
CA ALA A 150 -45.51 16.28 6.01
C ALA A 150 -45.83 15.69 7.42
N ASP A 151 -45.18 14.59 7.78
CA ASP A 151 -45.39 13.90 9.04
C ASP A 151 -44.75 14.63 10.22
N ASP A 152 -45.22 14.33 11.44
CA ASP A 152 -44.70 14.89 12.68
C ASP A 152 -43.19 14.58 12.82
N PRO A 153 -42.29 15.58 12.79
CA PRO A 153 -40.85 15.39 12.89
C PRO A 153 -40.42 14.63 14.14
N ASN A 154 -41.20 14.68 15.22
CA ASN A 154 -40.92 13.93 16.45
C ASN A 154 -41.05 12.41 16.27
N LYS A 155 -41.95 11.94 15.39
CA LYS A 155 -42.10 10.51 15.10
C LYS A 155 -40.97 10.02 14.20
N SER A 156 -40.51 10.88 13.29
CA SER A 156 -39.41 10.62 12.37
C SER A 156 -38.02 10.75 13.02
N TYR A 157 -37.93 11.31 14.23
CA TYR A 157 -36.65 11.51 14.93
C TYR A 157 -35.89 10.20 15.18
N THR A 158 -36.59 9.16 15.63
CA THR A 158 -35.96 7.84 15.88
C THR A 158 -35.40 7.25 14.59
N GLU A 159 -36.13 7.35 13.48
CA GLU A 159 -35.66 6.87 12.18
C GLU A 159 -34.48 7.69 11.68
N PHE A 160 -34.53 9.01 11.84
CA PHE A 160 -33.40 9.89 11.53
C PHE A 160 -32.13 9.48 12.29
N LYS A 161 -32.21 9.21 13.61
CA LYS A 161 -31.05 8.75 14.38
C LYS A 161 -30.53 7.39 13.91
N LYS A 162 -31.42 6.48 13.52
CA LYS A 162 -31.04 5.18 12.95
C LYS A 162 -30.30 5.34 11.61
N LEU A 163 -30.78 6.22 10.73
CA LEU A 163 -30.12 6.56 9.47
C LEU A 163 -28.74 7.21 9.70
N GLN A 164 -28.61 8.12 10.68
CA GLN A 164 -27.31 8.68 11.07
C GLN A 164 -26.35 7.60 11.57
N GLN A 165 -26.84 6.65 12.37
CA GLN A 165 -26.02 5.55 12.87
C GLN A 165 -25.54 4.65 11.71
N GLN A 166 -26.46 4.22 10.84
CA GLN A 166 -26.12 3.41 9.68
C GLN A 166 -25.13 4.13 8.75
N TRP A 167 -25.29 5.44 8.56
CA TRP A 167 -24.37 6.26 7.76
C TRP A 167 -22.93 6.23 8.29
N ASN A 168 -22.78 6.33 9.62
CA ASN A 168 -21.48 6.34 10.29
C ASN A 168 -20.85 4.94 10.34
N GLU A 169 -21.65 3.89 10.50
CA GLU A 169 -21.21 2.49 10.50
C GLU A 169 -20.81 2.01 9.09
N THR A 170 -21.39 2.60 8.04
CA THR A 170 -21.09 2.24 6.66
C THR A 170 -19.81 2.92 6.19
N ASN A 171 -18.67 2.24 6.25
CA ASN A 171 -17.40 2.69 5.66
C ASN A 171 -16.57 1.46 5.25
N PRO A 172 -15.72 1.51 4.21
CA PRO A 172 -15.38 2.63 3.32
C PRO A 172 -16.21 2.68 2.01
N VAL A 173 -16.19 3.82 1.28
CA VAL A 173 -16.81 4.03 -0.05
C VAL A 173 -15.76 4.50 -1.09
N PRO A 174 -16.06 4.51 -2.41
CA PRO A 174 -15.12 4.97 -3.42
C PRO A 174 -14.75 6.45 -3.23
N GLN A 175 -13.45 6.76 -3.27
CA GLN A 175 -12.93 8.10 -2.94
C GLN A 175 -13.54 9.22 -3.77
N GLY A 176 -13.82 8.95 -5.06
CA GLY A 176 -14.46 9.92 -5.96
C GLY A 176 -15.88 10.32 -5.56
N LYS A 177 -16.57 9.53 -4.73
CA LYS A 177 -17.96 9.76 -4.30
C LYS A 177 -18.08 10.37 -2.91
N VAL A 178 -17.03 10.32 -2.10
CA VAL A 178 -17.04 10.78 -0.69
C VAL A 178 -17.56 12.22 -0.55
N ASN A 179 -17.05 13.15 -1.37
CA ASN A 179 -17.40 14.57 -1.26
C ASN A 179 -18.88 14.84 -1.63
N GLU A 180 -19.37 14.19 -2.68
CA GLU A 180 -20.76 14.32 -3.13
C GLU A 180 -21.73 13.77 -2.07
N LEU A 181 -21.47 12.53 -1.62
CA LEU A 181 -22.22 11.88 -0.55
C LEU A 181 -22.28 12.73 0.71
N TRP A 182 -21.14 13.26 1.14
CA TRP A 182 -21.06 14.08 2.35
C TRP A 182 -21.86 15.39 2.23
N LYS A 183 -21.79 16.07 1.08
CA LYS A 183 -22.58 17.30 0.84
C LYS A 183 -24.08 17.02 0.89
N SER A 184 -24.53 15.96 0.23
CA SER A 184 -25.94 15.56 0.23
C SER A 184 -26.42 15.18 1.63
N TYR A 185 -25.63 14.39 2.36
CA TYR A 185 -25.94 14.01 3.74
C TYR A 185 -26.06 15.25 4.64
N HIS A 186 -25.08 16.15 4.57
CA HIS A 186 -25.08 17.37 5.38
C HIS A 186 -26.31 18.23 5.08
N LEU A 187 -26.67 18.38 3.80
CA LEU A 187 -27.85 19.13 3.38
C LEU A 187 -29.14 18.57 4.02
N TYR A 188 -29.37 17.26 3.93
CA TYR A 188 -30.59 16.66 4.50
C TYR A 188 -30.60 16.67 6.03
N VAL A 189 -29.44 16.46 6.66
CA VAL A 189 -29.30 16.61 8.11
C VAL A 189 -29.64 18.03 8.56
N GLU A 190 -29.09 19.06 7.91
CA GLU A 190 -29.40 20.45 8.24
C GLU A 190 -30.89 20.77 8.05
N LYS A 191 -31.49 20.33 6.93
CA LYS A 191 -32.94 20.50 6.69
C LYS A 191 -33.78 19.81 7.76
N PHE A 192 -33.41 18.60 8.20
CA PHE A 192 -34.14 17.89 9.25
C PHE A 192 -34.10 18.64 10.59
N TYR A 193 -32.92 19.16 10.97
CA TYR A 193 -32.79 20.00 12.18
C TYR A 193 -33.53 21.35 12.07
N ASP A 194 -33.74 21.87 10.86
CA ASP A 194 -34.59 23.04 10.64
C ASP A 194 -36.08 22.73 10.83
N LEU A 195 -36.55 21.52 10.45
CA LEU A 195 -37.92 21.06 10.73
C LEU A 195 -38.17 20.85 12.23
N LEU A 196 -37.18 20.31 12.95
CA LEU A 196 -37.21 20.14 14.41
C LEU A 196 -37.32 21.45 15.19
N LYS A 197 -37.09 22.63 14.57
CA LYS A 197 -37.30 23.93 15.25
C LYS A 197 -38.71 24.11 15.82
N LEU A 198 -39.69 23.33 15.35
CA LEU A 198 -41.06 23.38 15.86
C LEU A 198 -41.21 22.73 17.26
N ASN A 199 -40.23 21.94 17.74
CA ASN A 199 -40.23 21.31 19.05
C ASN A 199 -38.82 21.30 19.70
N ASN A 200 -38.60 22.20 20.67
CA ASN A 200 -37.27 22.72 21.03
C ASN A 200 -36.34 21.73 21.79
N GLU A 201 -36.88 20.78 22.56
CA GLU A 201 -36.10 20.01 23.55
C GLU A 201 -35.11 19.00 22.95
N PHE A 202 -35.50 18.25 21.92
CA PHE A 202 -34.61 17.26 21.29
C PHE A 202 -33.42 17.91 20.57
N ARG A 203 -33.65 19.06 19.93
CA ARG A 203 -32.62 19.81 19.21
C ARG A 203 -31.58 20.40 20.16
N GLU A 204 -32.02 20.99 21.26
CA GLU A 204 -31.11 21.54 22.28
C GLU A 204 -30.28 20.43 22.92
N TYR A 205 -30.90 19.27 23.22
CA TYR A 205 -30.20 18.11 23.73
C TYR A 205 -29.10 17.62 22.77
N ASP A 206 -29.44 17.45 21.48
CA ASP A 206 -28.47 17.02 20.46
C ASP A 206 -27.35 18.05 20.28
N PHE A 207 -27.65 19.35 20.30
CA PHE A 207 -26.62 20.39 20.21
C PHE A 207 -25.65 20.33 21.39
N LYS A 208 -26.15 20.10 22.60
CA LYS A 208 -25.32 19.94 23.79
C LYS A 208 -24.44 18.69 23.68
N LYS A 209 -25.00 17.55 23.27
CA LYS A 209 -24.25 16.31 23.11
C LYS A 209 -23.20 16.41 21.98
N ASN A 210 -23.57 17.01 20.84
CA ASN A 210 -22.66 17.24 19.73
C ASN A 210 -21.52 18.19 20.12
N LEU A 211 -21.81 19.21 20.93
CA LEU A 211 -20.79 20.12 21.46
C LEU A 211 -19.82 19.39 22.38
N GLU A 212 -20.31 18.53 23.28
CA GLU A 212 -19.48 17.72 24.17
C GLU A 212 -18.54 16.79 23.38
N ILE A 213 -19.10 16.06 22.40
CA ILE A 213 -18.31 15.22 21.49
C ILE A 213 -17.25 16.05 20.76
N LYS A 214 -17.65 17.15 20.11
CA LYS A 214 -16.70 18.02 19.38
C LYS A 214 -15.65 18.64 20.29
N THR A 215 -15.98 18.90 21.55
CA THR A 215 -15.02 19.39 22.56
C THR A 215 -13.98 18.32 22.86
N HIS A 216 -14.41 17.08 23.10
CA HIS A 216 -13.48 15.95 23.28
C HIS A 216 -12.62 15.70 22.04
N LEU A 217 -13.17 15.84 20.83
CA LEU A 217 -12.39 15.73 19.59
C LEU A 217 -11.33 16.84 19.49
N CYS A 218 -11.64 18.07 19.93
CA CYS A 218 -10.66 19.14 20.02
C CYS A 218 -9.54 18.81 21.02
N GLU A 219 -9.89 18.34 22.22
CA GLU A 219 -8.92 17.95 23.24
C GLU A 219 -8.03 16.80 22.78
N ALA A 220 -8.61 15.81 22.10
CA ALA A 220 -7.85 14.72 21.49
C ALA A 220 -6.88 15.25 20.44
N ALA A 221 -7.34 16.10 19.51
CA ALA A 221 -6.48 16.70 18.48
C ALA A 221 -5.36 17.57 19.08
N GLU A 222 -5.63 18.29 20.17
CA GLU A 222 -4.63 19.07 20.91
C GLU A 222 -3.55 18.17 21.53
N LYS A 223 -3.94 17.01 22.10
CA LYS A 223 -3.01 16.02 22.65
C LYS A 223 -2.11 15.39 21.57
N LEU A 224 -2.64 15.14 20.37
CA LEU A 224 -1.83 14.67 19.22
C LEU A 224 -0.71 15.67 18.87
N GLY A 225 -0.92 16.95 19.15
CA GLY A 225 0.09 17.99 18.99
C GLY A 225 1.33 17.81 19.87
N ALA A 226 1.27 16.96 20.90
CA ALA A 226 2.38 16.63 21.81
C ALA A 226 2.89 15.19 21.65
N GLU A 227 2.25 14.35 20.84
CA GLU A 227 2.67 12.96 20.61
C GLU A 227 4.06 12.90 19.93
N GLU A 228 4.91 11.96 20.34
CA GLU A 228 6.27 11.83 19.79
C GLU A 228 6.26 11.25 18.38
N ASP A 229 5.44 10.22 18.16
CA ASP A 229 5.25 9.59 16.86
C ASP A 229 4.37 10.48 15.96
N VAL A 230 5.04 11.23 15.09
CA VAL A 230 4.43 12.18 14.17
C VAL A 230 3.55 11.49 13.12
N VAL A 231 3.90 10.27 12.71
CA VAL A 231 3.15 9.52 11.68
C VAL A 231 1.88 8.94 12.30
N SER A 232 1.99 8.34 13.50
CA SER A 232 0.84 7.92 14.30
C SER A 232 -0.12 9.08 14.56
N ALA A 233 0.40 10.23 15.02
CA ALA A 233 -0.40 11.41 15.31
C ALA A 233 -1.17 11.91 14.08
N PHE A 234 -0.56 11.89 12.90
CA PHE A 234 -1.23 12.28 11.66
C PHE A 234 -2.35 11.31 11.28
N HIS A 235 -2.13 9.99 11.39
CA HIS A 235 -3.18 9.01 11.12
C HIS A 235 -4.34 9.11 12.10
N GLN A 236 -4.07 9.32 13.39
CA GLN A 236 -5.10 9.57 14.40
C GLN A 236 -5.87 10.85 14.09
N LEU A 237 -5.20 11.91 13.66
CA LEU A 237 -5.84 13.16 13.25
C LEU A 237 -6.84 12.96 12.10
N GLN A 238 -6.52 12.10 11.11
CA GLN A 238 -7.46 11.81 10.01
C GLN A 238 -8.76 11.17 10.53
N LYS A 239 -8.67 10.28 11.53
CA LYS A 239 -9.84 9.69 12.19
C LYS A 239 -10.66 10.76 12.93
N LEU A 240 -10.00 11.64 13.68
CA LEU A 240 -10.68 12.76 14.36
C LEU A 240 -11.38 13.70 13.36
N HIS A 241 -10.78 13.96 12.18
CA HIS A 241 -11.43 14.74 11.13
C HIS A 241 -12.69 14.06 10.60
N GLN A 242 -12.69 12.74 10.49
CA GLN A 242 -13.86 11.97 10.11
C GLN A 242 -14.96 12.08 11.18
N GLU A 243 -14.64 11.76 12.43
CA GLU A 243 -15.58 11.83 13.56
C GLU A 243 -16.16 13.24 13.74
N PHE A 244 -15.35 14.29 13.57
CA PHE A 244 -15.81 15.68 13.67
C PHE A 244 -16.82 16.05 12.59
N ARG A 245 -16.65 15.50 11.37
CA ARG A 245 -17.57 15.70 10.24
C ARG A 245 -18.86 14.90 10.39
N GLU A 246 -18.77 13.70 10.94
CA GLU A 246 -19.90 12.81 11.20
C GLU A 246 -20.73 13.28 12.41
N THR A 247 -20.11 14.01 13.34
CA THR A 247 -20.81 14.64 14.45
C THR A 247 -21.68 15.81 13.96
N GLY A 248 -22.96 15.77 14.34
CA GLY A 248 -23.98 16.71 13.92
C GLY A 248 -23.72 18.19 14.28
N PRO A 249 -24.64 19.08 13.89
CA PRO A 249 -24.50 20.51 14.14
C PRO A 249 -24.51 20.86 15.63
N VAL A 250 -23.93 22.01 15.94
CA VAL A 250 -23.99 22.67 17.26
C VAL A 250 -24.74 23.99 17.14
N ALA A 251 -25.04 24.61 18.28
CA ALA A 251 -25.62 25.95 18.33
C ALA A 251 -24.82 26.94 17.47
N LYS A 252 -25.52 27.83 16.76
CA LYS A 252 -24.93 28.74 15.76
C LYS A 252 -23.77 29.57 16.34
N GLU A 253 -23.92 30.03 17.59
CA GLU A 253 -22.94 30.84 18.30
C GLU A 253 -21.63 30.08 18.61
N LEU A 254 -21.69 28.75 18.74
CA LEU A 254 -20.55 27.91 19.10
C LEU A 254 -19.87 27.25 17.90
N ARG A 255 -20.53 27.25 16.72
CA ARG A 255 -20.08 26.57 15.50
C ARG A 255 -18.69 27.05 15.07
N ASP A 256 -18.48 28.36 15.01
CA ASP A 256 -17.21 28.92 14.55
C ASP A 256 -16.09 28.73 15.58
N ALA A 257 -16.42 28.87 16.87
CA ALA A 257 -15.46 28.69 17.95
C ALA A 257 -14.91 27.25 18.00
N ILE A 258 -15.80 26.25 17.96
CA ILE A 258 -15.40 24.84 18.01
C ILE A 258 -14.63 24.41 16.76
N TRP A 259 -15.05 24.91 15.58
CA TRP A 259 -14.34 24.65 14.33
C TRP A 259 -12.94 25.29 14.33
N SER A 260 -12.81 26.53 14.78
CA SER A 260 -11.53 27.23 14.87
C SER A 260 -10.56 26.51 15.81
N ARG A 261 -11.05 26.03 16.97
CA ARG A 261 -10.26 25.26 17.94
C ARG A 261 -9.72 23.98 17.30
N PHE A 262 -10.60 23.19 16.70
CA PHE A 262 -10.21 21.95 16.03
C PHE A 262 -9.21 22.19 14.89
N LYS A 263 -9.50 23.16 14.01
CA LYS A 263 -8.63 23.52 12.89
C LYS A 263 -7.23 23.96 13.34
N THR A 264 -7.14 24.69 14.45
CA THR A 264 -5.86 25.13 15.02
C THR A 264 -5.04 23.93 15.45
N ALA A 265 -5.63 22.98 16.20
CA ALA A 265 -4.98 21.75 16.61
C ALA A 265 -4.53 20.91 15.39
N SER A 266 -5.41 20.72 14.40
CA SER A 266 -5.08 20.01 13.15
C SER A 266 -3.90 20.65 12.42
N THR A 267 -3.82 21.99 12.38
CA THR A 267 -2.73 22.71 11.70
C THR A 267 -1.39 22.45 12.37
N ILE A 268 -1.35 22.35 13.71
CA ILE A 268 -0.13 22.04 14.47
C ILE A 268 0.39 20.65 14.10
N VAL A 269 -0.49 19.64 14.14
CA VAL A 269 -0.12 18.25 13.80
C VAL A 269 0.33 18.13 12.34
N ASN A 270 -0.40 18.75 11.40
CA ASN A 270 -0.03 18.76 9.99
C ASN A 270 1.33 19.42 9.74
N ARG A 271 1.62 20.53 10.43
CA ARG A 271 2.92 21.21 10.33
C ARG A 271 4.04 20.32 10.86
N ARG A 272 3.85 19.67 12.01
CA ARG A 272 4.83 18.70 12.56
C ARG A 272 5.09 17.56 11.59
N HIS A 273 4.04 17.01 10.98
CA HIS A 273 4.15 15.99 9.95
C HIS A 273 4.98 16.45 8.76
N GLN A 274 4.67 17.62 8.20
CA GLN A 274 5.44 18.19 7.09
C GLN A 274 6.92 18.37 7.47
N GLN A 275 7.22 18.96 8.63
CA GLN A 275 8.58 19.20 9.11
C GLN A 275 9.36 17.90 9.32
N HIS A 276 8.71 16.84 9.81
CA HIS A 276 9.35 15.53 10.00
C HIS A 276 9.85 14.94 8.67
N PHE A 277 9.01 14.98 7.63
CA PHE A 277 9.39 14.46 6.30
C PHE A 277 10.38 15.36 5.56
N GLU A 278 10.30 16.68 5.73
CA GLU A 278 11.31 17.62 5.21
C GLU A 278 12.69 17.34 5.83
N ALA A 279 12.76 17.20 7.16
CA ALA A 279 14.01 16.88 7.86
C ALA A 279 14.58 15.50 7.47
N LEU A 280 13.71 14.49 7.31
CA LEU A 280 14.13 13.16 6.87
C LEU A 280 14.75 13.21 5.47
N LYS A 281 14.14 13.97 4.55
CA LYS A 281 14.63 14.15 3.19
C LYS A 281 15.97 14.89 3.16
N GLU A 282 16.13 15.93 3.97
CA GLU A 282 17.41 16.65 4.09
C GLU A 282 18.53 15.76 4.65
N ALA A 283 18.23 14.96 5.68
CA ALA A 283 19.19 14.01 6.23
C ALA A 283 19.59 12.92 5.22
N GLU A 284 18.63 12.38 4.47
CA GLU A 284 18.89 11.41 3.41
C GLU A 284 19.77 12.00 2.31
N GLN A 285 19.47 13.23 1.85
CA GLN A 285 20.27 13.93 0.85
C GLN A 285 21.70 14.17 1.35
N HIS A 286 21.86 14.67 2.57
CA HIS A 286 23.19 14.89 3.16
C HIS A 286 23.99 13.59 3.28
N ASN A 287 23.36 12.49 3.68
CA ASN A 287 24.00 11.18 3.73
C ASN A 287 24.40 10.66 2.34
N LEU A 288 23.60 10.95 1.31
CA LEU A 288 23.90 10.59 -0.08
C LEU A 288 25.08 11.40 -0.62
N ASP A 289 25.12 12.71 -0.33
CA ASP A 289 26.22 13.59 -0.71
C ASP A 289 27.53 13.13 -0.05
N GLN A 290 27.50 12.82 1.25
CA GLN A 290 28.66 12.28 1.97
C GLN A 290 29.16 10.95 1.39
N LYS A 291 28.25 10.03 1.05
CA LYS A 291 28.62 8.76 0.40
C LYS A 291 29.23 8.97 -0.97
N THR A 292 28.70 9.91 -1.75
CA THR A 292 29.21 10.26 -3.08
C THR A 292 30.65 10.79 -2.99
N VAL A 293 30.90 11.70 -2.06
CA VAL A 293 32.25 12.23 -1.79
C VAL A 293 33.23 11.12 -1.40
N ILE A 294 32.81 10.16 -0.56
CA ILE A 294 33.66 9.01 -0.19
C ILE A 294 33.98 8.15 -1.43
N CYS A 295 33.00 7.87 -2.29
CA CYS A 295 33.23 7.12 -3.53
C CYS A 295 34.22 7.84 -4.45
N GLU A 296 34.07 9.15 -4.65
CA GLU A 296 34.98 9.96 -5.47
C GLU A 296 36.42 10.01 -4.92
N ILE A 297 36.60 9.94 -3.60
CA ILE A 297 37.93 9.88 -2.97
C ILE A 297 38.58 8.49 -3.10
N VAL A 298 37.78 7.43 -3.13
CA VAL A 298 38.27 6.04 -3.19
C VAL A 298 38.57 5.58 -4.62
N GLU A 299 37.88 6.09 -5.64
CA GLU A 299 38.12 5.75 -7.05
C GLU A 299 39.55 6.04 -7.59
N PRO A 300 40.23 7.15 -7.24
CA PRO A 300 41.62 7.37 -7.69
C PRO A 300 42.65 6.46 -6.99
N SER A 301 42.24 5.66 -5.99
CA SER A 301 43.15 4.80 -5.23
C SER A 301 43.26 3.38 -5.79
N ASN A 302 42.38 2.97 -6.71
CA ASN A 302 42.29 1.58 -7.21
C ASN A 302 42.71 1.42 -8.68
N THR A 303 43.22 2.46 -9.33
CA THR A 303 43.70 2.45 -10.73
C THR A 303 45.22 2.54 -10.89
N THR A 304 45.98 2.38 -9.80
CA THR A 304 47.45 2.34 -9.86
C THR A 304 48.03 1.26 -8.95
N ASN A 305 48.11 0.03 -9.44
CA ASN A 305 49.23 -0.90 -9.29
C ASN A 305 49.04 -2.16 -10.14
#